data_AF-A0A845QU26-F1
#
_entry.id   AF-A0A845QU26-F1
#
_cell.length_a   1.000
_cell.length_b   1.000
_cell.length_c   1.000
_cell.angle_alpha   90.00
_cell.angle_beta   90.00
_cell.angle_gamma   90.00
#
_symmetry.space_group_name_H-M   'P 1'
#
loop_
_entity.id
_entity.type
_entity.pdbx_description
1 polymer ?
#
loop_
_entity_poly.entity_id
_entity_poly.type
_entity_poly.pdbx_seq_one_letter_code
_entity_poly.pdbx_strand_id
1 'polypeptide(L)'
;MPHNFGYMFNRILYDDYVLDELEKHSKKYENISDRELIYEIEKVQKEVPNEVKLHHMKNLEALSQMNTFSQQSSSDNLPYLKNLIKVDENVPSSSRLSRSQYVSGSSLLLWFLLVVALYRKPFGRRGFGRKKYY
;
A
#
# COMPACT_ATOMS: atom_id res chain seq x y z
N MET A 1 0.40 11.70 -11.05
CA MET A 1 -0.74 10.77 -11.29
C MET A 1 -1.92 11.21 -10.41
N PRO A 2 -2.76 12.20 -10.79
CA PRO A 2 -3.63 12.84 -9.80
C PRO A 2 -5.11 12.39 -9.77
N HIS A 3 -5.61 11.56 -10.70
CA HIS A 3 -7.08 11.49 -10.91
C HIS A 3 -7.81 10.18 -10.55
N ASN A 4 -7.15 9.17 -9.95
CA ASN A 4 -7.79 7.86 -9.73
C ASN A 4 -7.86 7.37 -8.27
N PHE A 5 -7.58 8.22 -7.28
CA PHE A 5 -7.70 7.81 -5.87
C PHE A 5 -9.13 7.41 -5.49
N GLY A 6 -10.16 8.11 -5.98
CA GLY A 6 -11.56 7.76 -5.69
C GLY A 6 -12.04 6.42 -6.27
N TYR A 7 -11.36 5.88 -7.30
CA TYR A 7 -11.67 4.58 -7.90
C TYR A 7 -10.84 3.44 -7.28
N MET A 8 -9.61 3.72 -6.84
CA MET A 8 -8.74 2.74 -6.19
C MET A 8 -9.10 2.53 -4.71
N PHE A 9 -9.73 3.53 -4.10
CA PHE A 9 -10.13 3.56 -2.70
C PHE A 9 -11.64 3.69 -2.65
N ASN A 10 -12.32 2.59 -2.35
CA ASN A 10 -13.78 2.47 -2.32
C ASN A 10 -14.41 3.67 -1.58
N ARG A 11 -15.02 4.61 -2.33
CA ARG A 11 -15.45 5.94 -1.86
C ARG A 11 -16.44 5.92 -0.69
N ILE A 12 -17.05 4.76 -0.42
CA ILE A 12 -17.96 4.49 0.70
C ILE A 12 -17.21 4.46 2.06
N LEU A 13 -15.89 4.22 2.05
CA LEU A 13 -15.10 4.01 3.28
C LEU A 13 -14.39 5.26 3.81
N TYR A 14 -14.36 6.38 3.07
CA TYR A 14 -13.55 7.55 3.40
C TYR A 14 -14.43 8.81 3.40
N ASP A 15 -14.44 9.52 4.53
CA ASP A 15 -15.05 10.85 4.62
C ASP A 15 -14.08 11.91 4.07
N ASP A 16 -14.55 13.14 3.91
CA ASP A 16 -13.78 14.24 3.31
C ASP A 16 -12.44 14.46 4.03
N TYR A 17 -12.42 14.27 5.35
CA TYR A 17 -11.20 14.36 6.14
C TYR A 17 -10.12 13.37 5.68
N VAL A 18 -10.49 12.11 5.44
CA VAL A 18 -9.52 11.11 4.98
C VAL A 18 -9.07 11.41 3.55
N LEU A 19 -9.95 11.92 2.69
CA LEU A 19 -9.57 12.32 1.33
C LEU A 19 -8.53 13.45 1.34
N ASP A 20 -8.71 14.45 2.20
CA ASP A 20 -7.75 15.54 2.37
C ASP A 20 -6.38 15.04 2.86
N GLU A 21 -6.35 14.13 3.83
CA GLU A 21 -5.10 13.52 4.31
C GLU A 21 -4.40 12.68 3.23
N LEU A 22 -5.16 11.92 2.44
CA LEU A 22 -4.62 11.18 1.29
C LEU A 22 -4.07 12.12 0.22
N GLU A 23 -4.70 13.27 -0.03
CA GLU A 23 -4.18 14.27 -0.95
C GLU A 23 -2.85 14.86 -0.44
N LYS A 24 -2.75 15.17 0.86
CA LYS A 24 -1.49 15.63 1.49
C LYS A 24 -0.39 14.58 1.35
N HIS A 25 -0.70 13.31 1.61
CA HIS A 25 0.25 12.22 1.40
C HIS A 25 0.65 12.11 -0.08
N SER A 26 -0.31 12.17 -1.00
CA SER A 26 -0.03 12.12 -2.43
C SER A 26 0.93 13.22 -2.88
N LYS A 27 0.76 14.46 -2.40
CA LYS A 27 1.68 15.56 -2.69
C LYS A 27 3.06 15.33 -2.08
N LYS A 28 3.12 14.87 -0.83
CA LYS A 28 4.38 14.61 -0.11
C LYS A 28 5.21 13.50 -0.76
N TYR A 29 4.55 12.47 -1.26
CA TYR A 29 5.19 11.25 -1.77
C TYR A 29 5.15 11.11 -3.30
N GLU A 30 4.76 12.16 -4.03
CA GLU A 30 4.59 12.11 -5.49
C GLU A 30 5.83 11.57 -6.23
N ASN A 31 7.02 12.02 -5.79
CA ASN A 31 8.30 11.71 -6.43
C ASN A 31 9.20 10.80 -5.58
N ILE A 32 8.65 10.09 -4.60
CA ILE A 32 9.45 9.24 -3.71
C ILE A 32 10.16 8.13 -4.51
N SER A 33 11.44 7.88 -4.27
CA SER A 33 12.13 6.74 -4.90
C SER A 33 11.68 5.42 -4.31
N ASP A 34 11.94 4.31 -5.01
CA ASP A 34 11.59 2.97 -4.52
C ASP A 34 12.25 2.65 -3.18
N ARG A 35 13.52 3.06 -3.00
CA ARG A 35 14.25 2.87 -1.74
C ARG A 35 13.64 3.65 -0.60
N GLU A 36 13.29 4.92 -0.85
CA GLU A 36 12.64 5.77 0.15
C GLU A 36 11.24 5.25 0.49
N LEU A 37 10.49 4.73 -0.49
CA LEU A 37 9.17 4.14 -0.25
C LEU A 37 9.26 2.93 0.68
N ILE A 38 10.21 2.01 0.40
CA ILE A 38 10.47 0.84 1.25
C ILE A 38 10.87 1.30 2.66
N TYR A 39 11.81 2.24 2.77
CA TYR A 39 12.26 2.77 4.05
C TYR A 39 11.11 3.38 4.86
N GLU A 40 10.25 4.16 4.20
CA GLU A 40 9.11 4.78 4.86
C GLU A 40 8.09 3.73 5.33
N ILE A 41 7.83 2.69 4.53
CA ILE A 41 6.99 1.55 4.94
C ILE A 41 7.59 0.86 6.18
N GLU A 42 8.89 0.58 6.19
CA GLU A 42 9.59 -0.03 7.34
C GLU A 42 9.56 0.83 8.60
N LYS A 43 9.58 2.15 8.44
CA LYS A 43 9.47 3.09 9.54
C LYS A 43 8.05 3.13 10.09
N VAL A 44 7.08 3.42 9.24
CA VAL A 44 5.68 3.65 9.64
C VAL A 44 5.04 2.37 10.19
N GLN A 45 5.37 1.19 9.66
CA GLN A 45 4.80 -0.07 10.16
C GLN A 45 5.14 -0.38 11.64
N LYS A 46 6.17 0.26 12.22
CA LYS A 46 6.53 0.10 13.64
C LYS A 46 5.57 0.85 14.56
N GLU A 47 4.90 1.86 14.04
CA GLU A 47 3.93 2.69 14.77
C GLU A 47 2.50 2.15 14.64
N VAL A 48 2.29 1.15 13.79
CA VAL A 48 0.96 0.59 13.49
C VAL A 48 0.76 -0.73 14.22
N PRO A 49 -0.33 -0.90 14.99
CA PRO A 49 -0.68 -2.15 15.67
C PRO A 49 -0.75 -3.34 14.71
N ASN A 50 -0.46 -4.54 15.22
CA ASN A 50 -0.37 -5.73 14.39
C ASN A 50 -1.69 -6.12 13.72
N GLU A 51 -2.81 -5.93 14.42
CA GLU A 51 -4.16 -6.19 13.94
C GLU A 51 -4.50 -5.30 12.74
N VAL A 52 -4.06 -4.05 12.78
CA VAL A 52 -4.25 -3.06 11.71
C VAL A 52 -3.39 -3.42 10.49
N LYS A 53 -2.13 -3.82 10.70
CA LYS A 53 -1.26 -4.32 9.62
C LYS A 53 -1.87 -5.56 8.93
N LEU A 54 -2.39 -6.51 9.70
CA LEU A 54 -3.06 -7.70 9.19
C LEU A 54 -4.29 -7.32 8.35
N HIS A 55 -5.07 -6.33 8.81
CA HIS A 55 -6.24 -5.84 8.07
C HIS A 55 -5.85 -5.16 6.75
N HIS A 56 -4.83 -4.28 6.76
CA HIS A 56 -4.27 -3.69 5.55
C HIS A 56 -3.81 -4.75 4.56
N MET A 57 -3.20 -5.83 5.05
CA MET A 57 -2.77 -6.91 4.17
C MET A 57 -3.92 -7.66 3.52
N LYS A 58 -4.97 -7.99 4.26
CA LYS A 58 -6.18 -8.61 3.70
C LYS A 58 -6.85 -7.72 2.66
N ASN A 59 -6.88 -6.40 2.91
CA ASN A 59 -7.42 -5.43 1.94
C ASN A 59 -6.56 -5.37 0.66
N LEU A 60 -5.23 -5.39 0.78
CA LEU A 60 -4.33 -5.45 -0.37
C LEU A 60 -4.52 -6.73 -1.20
N GLU A 61 -4.71 -7.87 -0.55
CA GLU A 61 -5.00 -9.14 -1.23
C GLU A 61 -6.30 -9.02 -2.03
N ALA A 62 -7.37 -8.53 -1.43
CA ALA A 62 -8.64 -8.30 -2.12
C ALA A 62 -8.46 -7.35 -3.32
N LEU A 63 -7.76 -6.23 -3.15
CA LEU A 63 -7.47 -5.29 -4.23
C LEU A 63 -6.66 -5.93 -5.37
N SER A 64 -5.68 -6.78 -5.04
CA SER A 64 -4.87 -7.46 -6.04
C SER A 64 -5.70 -8.43 -6.89
N GLN A 65 -6.71 -9.07 -6.29
CA GLN A 65 -7.61 -10.03 -6.95
C GLN A 65 -8.68 -9.34 -7.81
N MET A 66 -9.21 -8.20 -7.37
CA MET A 66 -10.21 -7.42 -8.12
C MET A 66 -9.65 -6.84 -9.43
N ASN A 67 -8.33 -6.65 -9.52
CA ASN A 67 -7.64 -6.12 -10.70
C ASN A 67 -7.38 -7.15 -11.82
N THR A 68 -7.95 -8.36 -11.73
CA THR A 68 -7.83 -9.39 -12.78
C THR A 68 -8.35 -8.96 -14.15
N PHE A 69 -9.09 -7.84 -14.25
CA PHE A 69 -9.63 -7.33 -15.52
C PHE A 69 -8.78 -6.27 -16.25
N SER A 70 -7.75 -5.63 -15.67
CA SER A 70 -7.11 -4.49 -16.37
C SER A 70 -5.58 -4.37 -16.35
N GLN A 71 -4.80 -5.10 -15.56
CA GLN A 71 -3.33 -5.06 -15.70
C GLN A 71 -2.62 -6.18 -14.95
N GLN A 72 -1.96 -7.06 -15.70
CA GLN A 72 -1.15 -8.21 -15.28
C GLN A 72 0.04 -7.88 -14.35
N SER A 73 0.23 -6.62 -13.93
CA SER A 73 1.42 -6.13 -13.22
C SER A 73 1.22 -5.88 -11.71
N SER A 74 -0.02 -5.71 -11.24
CA SER A 74 -0.26 -5.38 -9.82
C SER A 74 -0.11 -6.60 -8.89
N SER A 75 -0.28 -7.82 -9.41
CA SER A 75 -0.11 -9.07 -8.65
C SER A 75 1.34 -9.35 -8.25
N ASP A 76 2.31 -8.89 -9.05
CA ASP A 76 3.72 -9.23 -8.87
C ASP A 76 4.33 -8.61 -7.59
N ASN A 77 3.77 -7.49 -7.11
CA ASN A 77 4.28 -6.78 -5.93
C ASN A 77 3.73 -7.33 -4.61
N LEU A 78 2.59 -8.04 -4.64
CA LEU A 78 1.94 -8.50 -3.42
C LEU A 78 2.82 -9.45 -2.58
N PRO A 79 3.53 -10.45 -3.16
CA PRO A 79 4.44 -11.30 -2.40
C PRO A 79 5.57 -10.52 -1.73
N TYR A 80 6.10 -9.51 -2.43
CA TYR A 80 7.14 -8.64 -1.87
C TYR A 80 6.61 -7.83 -0.67
N LEU A 81 5.41 -7.25 -0.80
CA LEU A 81 4.78 -6.48 0.27
C LEU A 81 4.47 -7.33 1.50
N LYS A 82 4.04 -8.59 1.31
CA LYS A 82 3.85 -9.54 2.42
C LYS A 82 5.16 -9.79 3.19
N ASN A 83 6.28 -9.93 2.48
CA ASN A 83 7.58 -10.10 3.12
C ASN A 83 8.08 -8.82 3.81
N LEU A 84 7.68 -7.65 3.31
CA LEU A 84 8.09 -6.36 3.83
C LEU A 84 7.35 -5.98 5.12
N ILE A 85 6.05 -6.30 5.22
CA ILE A 85 5.25 -6.00 6.41
C ILE A 85 5.40 -7.13 7.43
N LYS A 86 5.97 -6.80 8.59
CA LYS A 86 6.10 -7.75 9.71
C LYS A 86 4.76 -7.89 10.42
N VAL A 87 3.95 -8.85 9.97
CA VAL A 87 2.70 -9.25 10.62
C VAL A 87 2.94 -10.50 11.46
N ASP A 88 2.55 -10.48 12.73
CA ASP A 88 2.42 -11.69 13.53
C ASP A 88 1.04 -12.31 13.28
N GLU A 89 1.00 -13.45 12.58
CA GLU A 89 -0.24 -14.14 12.22
C GLU A 89 -0.91 -14.84 13.42
N ASN A 90 -0.23 -14.95 14.56
CA ASN A 90 -0.75 -15.61 15.76
C ASN A 90 -1.62 -14.71 16.62
N VAL A 91 -1.74 -13.42 16.28
CA VAL A 91 -2.60 -12.50 17.03
C VAL A 91 -4.06 -12.84 16.72
N PRO A 92 -4.88 -13.19 17.73
CA PRO A 92 -6.29 -13.45 17.51
C PRO A 92 -6.90 -12.19 16.90
N SER A 93 -7.45 -12.34 15.70
CA SER A 93 -8.18 -11.30 14.97
C SER A 93 -9.40 -10.89 15.79
N SER A 94 -9.19 -10.10 16.84
CA SER A 94 -10.25 -9.63 17.72
C SER A 94 -11.20 -8.80 16.89
N SER A 95 -12.47 -9.16 17.00
CA SER A 95 -13.54 -8.72 16.15
C SER A 95 -13.78 -7.22 16.33
N ARG A 96 -13.75 -6.50 15.19
CA ARG A 96 -14.13 -5.09 15.01
C ARG A 96 -13.08 -4.06 15.45
N LEU A 97 -12.03 -3.91 14.63
CA LEU A 97 -11.29 -2.65 14.59
C LEU A 97 -12.26 -1.50 14.29
N SER A 98 -12.20 -0.43 15.10
CA SER A 98 -12.99 0.78 14.83
C SER A 98 -12.46 1.46 13.57
N ARG A 99 -13.34 2.04 12.75
CA ARG A 99 -12.97 2.84 11.57
C ARG A 99 -11.88 3.85 11.93
N SER A 100 -11.98 4.53 13.08
CA SER A 100 -10.99 5.51 13.54
C SER A 100 -9.57 4.96 13.72
N GLN A 101 -9.41 3.67 14.02
CA GLN A 101 -8.09 3.03 14.17
C GLN A 101 -7.45 2.67 12.83
N TYR A 102 -8.27 2.54 11.78
CA TYR A 102 -7.84 2.20 10.42
C TYR A 102 -7.54 3.44 9.56
N VAL A 103 -8.25 4.55 9.78
CA VAL A 103 -8.15 5.79 8.96
C VAL A 103 -7.55 6.99 9.71
N SER A 104 -6.63 6.77 10.66
CA SER A 104 -5.94 7.86 11.34
C SER A 104 -4.42 7.72 11.36
N GLY A 105 -3.74 8.88 11.28
CA GLY A 105 -2.30 9.01 11.48
C GLY A 105 -1.45 8.01 10.69
N SER A 106 -0.53 7.34 11.39
CA SER A 106 0.41 6.37 10.81
C SER A 106 -0.27 5.17 10.16
N SER A 107 -1.48 4.81 10.58
CA SER A 107 -2.27 3.73 9.94
C SER A 107 -2.72 4.10 8.53
N LEU A 108 -3.25 5.32 8.37
CA LEU A 108 -3.66 5.84 7.06
C LEU A 108 -2.45 6.04 6.14
N LEU A 109 -1.35 6.54 6.68
CA LEU A 109 -0.10 6.67 5.94
C LEU A 109 0.43 5.31 5.48
N LEU A 110 0.44 4.30 6.35
CA LEU A 110 0.87 2.96 5.99
C LEU A 110 0.01 2.40 4.86
N TRP A 111 -1.31 2.53 4.97
CA TRP A 111 -2.25 2.11 3.93
C TRP A 111 -1.98 2.80 2.59
N PHE A 112 -1.78 4.12 2.60
CA PHE A 112 -1.42 4.88 1.40
C PHE A 112 -0.13 4.35 0.75
N LEU A 113 0.95 4.19 1.53
CA LEU A 113 2.25 3.74 1.03
C LEU A 113 2.17 2.32 0.44
N LEU A 114 1.40 1.44 1.10
CA LEU A 114 1.15 0.08 0.67
C LEU A 114 0.41 0.02 -0.67
N VAL A 115 -0.63 0.84 -0.84
CA VAL A 115 -1.35 0.92 -2.11
C VAL A 115 -0.45 1.51 -3.20
N VAL A 116 0.30 2.59 -2.92
CA VAL A 116 1.27 3.14 -3.87
C VAL A 116 2.28 2.06 -4.30
N ALA A 117 2.79 1.27 -3.36
CA ALA A 117 3.74 0.20 -3.65
C ALA A 117 3.12 -0.94 -4.48
N LEU A 118 1.84 -1.27 -4.24
CA LEU A 118 1.14 -2.30 -5.01
C LEU A 118 1.05 -1.94 -6.50
N TYR A 119 0.72 -0.70 -6.82
CA TYR A 119 0.53 -0.22 -8.20
C TYR A 119 1.79 0.35 -8.85
N ARG A 120 2.92 0.40 -8.14
CA ARG A 120 4.21 0.74 -8.76
C ARG A 120 4.64 -0.34 -9.74
N LYS A 121 5.46 0.05 -10.72
CA LYS A 121 6.15 -0.94 -11.57
C LYS A 121 6.95 -1.88 -10.65
N PRO A 122 7.00 -3.18 -10.96
CA PRO A 122 7.59 -4.16 -10.07
C PRO A 122 9.06 -3.82 -9.75
N PHE A 123 9.37 -3.82 -8.45
CA PHE A 123 10.72 -3.63 -7.92
C PHE A 123 11.62 -4.73 -8.50
N GLY A 124 12.54 -4.36 -9.41
CA GLY A 124 13.43 -5.33 -10.07
C GLY A 124 13.29 -5.46 -11.57
N ARG A 125 12.37 -4.74 -12.24
CA ARG A 125 12.40 -4.60 -13.71
C ARG A 125 13.17 -3.36 -14.19
N ARG A 126 14.09 -2.81 -13.39
CA ARG A 126 15.18 -1.97 -13.92
C ARG A 126 16.11 -2.91 -14.66
N GLY A 127 16.04 -2.86 -15.98
CA GLY A 127 16.62 -3.85 -16.88
C GLY A 127 18.03 -4.28 -16.51
N PHE A 128 18.22 -5.59 -16.39
CA PHE A 128 19.36 -6.20 -17.06
C PHE A 128 19.26 -5.83 -18.53
N GLY A 129 19.78 -4.66 -18.88
CA GLY A 129 20.07 -4.31 -20.25
C GLY A 129 20.87 -5.48 -20.81
N ARG A 130 20.29 -6.18 -21.78
CA ARG A 130 21.07 -6.95 -22.74
C ARG A 130 22.19 -6.02 -23.19
N LYS A 131 23.42 -6.22 -22.71
CA LYS A 131 24.60 -5.75 -23.43
C LYS A 131 24.52 -6.45 -24.79
N LYS A 132 23.98 -5.74 -25.79
CA LYS A 132 24.30 -6.04 -27.18
C LYS A 132 25.78 -5.70 -27.32
N TYR A 133 26.62 -6.73 -27.29
CA TYR A 133 27.95 -6.62 -27.84
C TYR A 133 27.77 -6.44 -29.34
N TYR A 134 28.15 -5.26 -29.85
CA TYR A 134 28.46 -5.05 -31.26
C TYR A 134 29.80 -5.71 -31.58
#